data_AF-F5VFS9-F1
#
_entry.id   AF-F5VFS9-F1
#
_cell.length_a   1.000
_cell.length_b   1.000
_cell.length_c   1.000
_cell.angle_alpha   90.00
_cell.angle_beta   90.00
_cell.angle_gamma   90.00
#
_symmetry.space_group_name_H-M   'P 1'
#
loop_
_entity.id
_entity.type
_entity.pdbx_description
1 polymer ?
#
loop_
_entity_poly.entity_id
_entity_poly.type
_entity_poly.pdbx_seq_one_letter_code
_entity_poly.pdbx_strand_id
1 'polypeptide(L)'
;MKKAIHLTSKERQIYLALLSPEQRKTLNEYRKYKYNSEVLTEFSQSGGDWKFLEMQINYNYDPSHPQDSTLKCSCGKGVKYLYYCQSNITSEVLGFGSEHLKQEAGISNAVVREILNGQHRIDRGLDEILYWYARGYTFPKLMYEFVQEFAYDCEVDEYFKAKDLKFLAAFEEQNLPIYNRDYKKLEKLVQDVNSRKSSEEYERKLEEEEKLRKEREEKERQERKKREQEEAERRAEEERKARIEKAKKEAEIKRLKEKFKYYLDEQANWEEKHQTKLEEKANQIDSSKRKQTLRKDFSGLANKRKEVTRRARLLFDKLFDEETSEMYALDPDNYGLILVLYGILGQGKTKANESVNIANVAVGFVTRLAKKFEYPVEQTDQELYQLYDKLVGILLSKGVLRRQGNRVVYGVNIR
;
A
#
# COMPACT_ATOMS: atom_id res chain seq x y z
N MET A 1 34.33 -11.66 34.92
CA MET A 1 34.46 -13.10 35.24
C MET A 1 34.23 -13.26 36.74
N LYS A 2 33.12 -13.87 37.17
CA LYS A 2 32.96 -14.24 38.60
C LYS A 2 34.04 -15.27 38.93
N LYS A 3 34.71 -15.12 40.07
CA LYS A 3 35.74 -16.05 40.59
C LYS A 3 35.15 -17.47 40.57
N ALA A 4 35.92 -18.45 40.07
CA ALA A 4 35.49 -19.84 40.10
C ALA A 4 35.22 -20.26 41.54
N ILE A 5 34.03 -20.80 41.82
CA ILE A 5 33.65 -21.24 43.16
C ILE A 5 34.40 -22.55 43.44
N HIS A 6 35.14 -22.59 44.54
CA HIS A 6 35.87 -23.77 44.97
C HIS A 6 35.73 -23.90 46.48
N LEU A 7 35.09 -24.98 46.93
CA LEU A 7 34.87 -25.22 48.35
C LEU A 7 36.03 -26.01 48.94
N THR A 8 36.46 -25.60 50.13
CA THR A 8 37.35 -26.40 50.96
C THR A 8 36.63 -27.69 51.39
N SER A 9 37.40 -28.69 51.84
CA SER A 9 36.82 -29.95 52.35
C SER A 9 35.82 -29.70 53.49
N LYS A 10 36.16 -28.76 54.40
CA LYS A 10 35.32 -28.38 55.53
C LYS A 10 34.02 -27.71 55.09
N GLU A 11 34.09 -26.76 54.16
CA GLU A 11 32.89 -26.11 53.61
C GLU A 11 31.99 -27.11 52.88
N ARG A 12 32.59 -28.02 52.10
CA ARG A 12 31.83 -29.07 51.40
C ARG A 12 31.10 -29.98 52.38
N GLN A 13 31.74 -30.38 53.48
CA GLN A 13 31.10 -31.18 54.53
C GLN A 13 29.93 -30.43 55.17
N ILE A 14 30.12 -29.15 55.50
CA ILE A 14 29.07 -28.29 56.06
C ILE A 14 27.89 -28.21 55.09
N TYR A 15 28.13 -27.89 53.82
CA TYR A 15 27.05 -27.75 52.85
C TYR A 15 26.38 -29.09 52.56
N LEU A 16 27.12 -30.19 52.41
CA LEU A 16 26.55 -31.53 52.23
C LEU A 16 25.64 -31.94 53.40
N ALA A 17 25.95 -31.52 54.62
CA ALA A 17 25.11 -31.79 55.79
C ALA A 17 23.77 -31.04 55.76
N LEU A 18 23.63 -29.98 54.95
CA LEU A 18 22.36 -29.26 54.76
C LEU A 18 21.38 -30.01 53.85
N LEU A 19 21.85 -30.91 52.99
CA LEU A 19 21.01 -31.62 52.03
C LEU A 19 20.31 -32.81 52.69
N SER A 20 19.07 -33.08 52.29
CA SER A 20 18.36 -34.31 52.67
C SER A 20 19.09 -35.56 52.13
N PRO A 21 18.82 -36.76 52.68
CA PRO A 21 19.34 -38.00 52.12
C PRO A 21 19.05 -38.18 50.62
N GLU A 22 17.84 -37.82 50.18
CA GLU A 22 17.38 -37.90 48.79
C GLU A 22 18.11 -36.89 47.90
N GLN A 23 18.24 -35.64 48.37
CA GLN A 23 19.01 -34.60 47.69
C GLN A 23 20.48 -35.00 47.51
N ARG A 24 21.10 -35.57 48.55
CA ARG A 24 22.47 -36.11 48.48
C ARG A 24 22.58 -37.26 47.49
N LYS A 25 21.58 -38.16 47.46
CA LYS A 25 21.52 -39.26 46.50
C LYS A 25 21.48 -38.73 45.07
N THR A 26 20.58 -37.80 44.76
CA THR A 26 20.48 -37.17 43.42
C THR A 26 21.79 -36.50 43.01
N LEU A 27 22.43 -35.75 43.91
CA LEU A 27 23.70 -35.09 43.62
C LEU A 27 24.83 -36.11 43.34
N ASN A 28 24.88 -37.20 44.10
CA ASN A 28 25.86 -38.27 43.91
C ASN A 28 25.64 -39.05 42.61
N GLU A 29 24.39 -39.30 42.23
CA GLU A 29 24.04 -39.93 40.96
C GLU A 29 24.40 -39.03 39.77
N TYR A 30 24.11 -37.73 39.87
CA TYR A 30 24.52 -36.74 38.86
C TYR A 30 26.03 -36.65 38.73
N ARG A 31 26.75 -36.60 39.87
CA ARG A 31 28.20 -36.68 39.90
C ARG A 31 28.68 -37.93 39.17
N LYS A 32 28.24 -39.12 39.57
CA LYS A 32 28.64 -40.39 38.94
C LYS A 32 28.39 -40.38 37.43
N TYR A 33 27.25 -39.86 36.99
CA TYR A 33 26.93 -39.71 35.58
C TYR A 33 27.92 -38.78 34.84
N LYS A 34 28.16 -37.57 35.34
CA LYS A 34 29.07 -36.62 34.70
C LYS A 34 30.49 -37.18 34.63
N TYR A 35 30.95 -37.83 35.69
CA TYR A 35 32.21 -38.54 35.71
C TYR A 35 32.26 -39.62 34.64
N ASN A 36 31.31 -40.54 34.62
CA ASN A 36 31.30 -41.59 33.62
C ASN A 36 31.21 -41.00 32.20
N SER A 37 30.37 -40.00 31.94
CA SER A 37 30.22 -39.41 30.61
C SER A 37 31.46 -38.67 30.12
N GLU A 38 32.10 -37.85 30.96
CA GLU A 38 33.27 -37.06 30.56
C GLU A 38 34.53 -37.93 30.50
N VAL A 39 34.75 -38.78 31.51
CA VAL A 39 35.93 -39.66 31.62
C VAL A 39 35.88 -40.81 30.60
N LEU A 40 34.73 -41.43 30.32
CA LEU A 40 34.62 -42.48 29.28
C LEU A 40 35.00 -41.94 27.90
N THR A 41 34.66 -40.67 27.61
CA THR A 41 34.95 -40.04 26.33
C THR A 41 36.45 -39.87 26.14
N GLU A 42 37.16 -39.33 27.13
CA GLU A 42 38.62 -39.14 27.07
C GLU A 42 39.36 -40.50 27.05
N PHE A 43 38.91 -41.46 27.86
CA PHE A 43 39.56 -42.78 27.95
C PHE A 43 39.41 -43.60 26.68
N SER A 44 38.21 -43.59 26.06
CA SER A 44 37.93 -44.37 24.84
C SER A 44 38.71 -43.87 23.61
N GLN A 45 39.17 -42.62 23.61
CA GLN A 45 39.99 -42.04 22.54
C GLN A 45 41.48 -42.41 22.65
N SER A 46 41.92 -42.94 23.79
CA SER A 46 43.34 -43.16 24.08
C SER A 46 43.93 -44.47 23.52
N GLY A 47 43.11 -45.34 22.92
CA GLY A 47 43.57 -46.49 22.14
C GLY A 47 44.33 -47.59 22.90
N GLY A 48 44.22 -47.65 24.24
CA GLY A 48 44.92 -48.65 25.06
C GLY A 48 44.28 -50.05 25.07
N ASP A 49 44.99 -51.02 25.65
CA ASP A 49 44.55 -52.42 25.85
C ASP A 49 43.36 -52.57 26.82
N TRP A 50 42.90 -51.45 27.39
CA TRP A 50 41.83 -51.42 28.37
C TRP A 50 40.72 -50.49 27.89
N LYS A 51 39.48 -50.88 28.19
CA LYS A 51 38.26 -50.11 28.01
C LYS A 51 37.71 -49.72 29.38
N PHE A 52 37.64 -48.42 29.67
CA PHE A 52 37.03 -47.95 30.90
C PHE A 52 35.53 -48.28 30.93
N LEU A 53 35.03 -48.72 32.08
CA LEU A 53 33.62 -49.07 32.30
C LEU A 53 32.95 -48.05 33.22
N GLU A 54 33.48 -47.86 34.42
CA GLU A 54 32.97 -46.91 35.39
C GLU A 54 34.02 -46.54 36.44
N MET A 55 33.80 -45.42 37.12
CA MET A 55 34.55 -45.06 38.33
C MET A 55 33.63 -45.15 39.55
N GLN A 56 34.16 -45.72 40.62
CA GLN A 56 33.56 -45.67 41.95
C GLN A 56 34.39 -44.76 42.86
N ILE A 57 33.69 -44.08 43.78
CA ILE A 57 34.28 -43.16 44.74
C ILE A 57 33.92 -43.63 46.16
N ASN A 58 34.92 -43.82 47.02
CA ASN A 58 34.70 -43.97 48.44
C ASN A 58 34.68 -42.59 49.09
N TYR A 59 33.49 -42.10 49.42
CA TYR A 59 33.32 -40.78 50.05
C TYR A 59 33.84 -40.71 51.48
N ASN A 60 33.98 -41.86 52.15
CA ASN A 60 34.49 -41.98 53.51
C ASN A 60 35.98 -42.36 53.55
N TYR A 61 36.69 -42.15 52.45
CA TYR A 61 38.12 -42.47 52.38
C TYR A 61 38.95 -41.59 53.31
N ASP A 62 39.66 -42.21 54.25
CA ASP A 62 40.69 -41.58 55.07
C ASP A 62 42.08 -41.87 54.47
N PRO A 63 42.82 -40.84 54.01
CA PRO A 63 44.19 -41.01 53.52
C PRO A 63 45.17 -41.58 54.55
N SER A 64 44.89 -41.41 55.84
CA SER A 64 45.71 -41.91 56.95
C SER A 64 45.49 -43.40 57.19
N HIS A 65 44.29 -43.90 56.87
CA HIS A 65 43.91 -45.30 56.98
C HIS A 65 43.39 -45.84 55.64
N PRO A 66 44.23 -45.87 54.59
CA PRO A 66 43.79 -46.20 53.25
C PRO A 66 43.25 -47.63 53.15
N GLN A 67 43.68 -48.53 54.04
CA GLN A 67 43.22 -49.91 54.08
C GLN A 67 41.80 -50.09 54.60
N ASP A 68 41.20 -49.09 55.23
CA ASP A 68 39.80 -49.15 55.66
C ASP A 68 38.85 -48.79 54.52
N SER A 69 39.39 -48.42 53.35
CA SER A 69 38.58 -48.17 52.17
C SER A 69 37.83 -49.42 51.72
N THR A 70 36.53 -49.26 51.47
CA THR A 70 35.67 -50.27 50.84
C THR A 70 36.03 -50.51 49.37
N LEU A 71 36.77 -49.60 48.75
CA LEU A 71 37.25 -49.74 47.38
C LEU A 71 38.72 -50.18 47.38
N LYS A 72 38.97 -51.34 46.78
CA LYS A 72 40.29 -51.97 46.69
C LYS A 72 40.76 -51.99 45.24
N CYS A 73 41.99 -51.53 45.03
CA CYS A 73 42.70 -51.69 43.76
C CYS A 73 43.03 -53.18 43.51
N SER A 74 43.30 -53.55 42.26
CA SER A 74 43.78 -54.90 41.89
C SER A 74 45.06 -55.29 42.64
N CYS A 75 45.92 -54.34 43.00
CA CYS A 75 47.07 -54.57 43.89
C CYS A 75 46.71 -54.72 45.39
N GLY A 76 45.43 -54.73 45.76
CA GLY A 76 44.94 -54.85 47.15
C GLY A 76 44.96 -53.56 47.97
N LYS A 77 45.59 -52.48 47.49
CA LYS A 77 45.61 -51.18 48.19
C LYS A 77 44.22 -50.55 48.22
N GLY A 78 43.79 -50.07 49.37
CA GLY A 78 42.55 -49.29 49.46
C GLY A 78 42.71 -47.88 48.90
N VAL A 79 41.73 -47.45 48.10
CA VAL A 79 41.78 -46.23 47.29
C VAL A 79 40.52 -45.39 47.44
N LYS A 80 40.63 -44.08 47.22
CA LYS A 80 39.48 -43.18 47.16
C LYS A 80 38.69 -43.34 45.86
N TYR A 81 39.41 -43.47 44.75
CA TYR A 81 38.87 -43.59 43.41
C TYR A 81 39.31 -44.94 42.84
N LEU A 82 38.33 -45.72 42.38
CA LEU A 82 38.56 -47.02 41.75
C LEU A 82 37.97 -46.98 40.34
N TYR A 83 38.81 -47.20 39.35
CA TYR A 83 38.48 -47.18 37.93
C TYR A 83 38.34 -48.63 37.45
N TYR A 84 37.12 -49.05 37.15
CA TYR A 84 36.87 -50.36 36.55
C TYR A 84 37.14 -50.29 35.06
N CYS A 85 38.05 -51.13 34.59
CA CYS A 85 38.44 -51.23 33.20
C CYS A 85 38.34 -52.69 32.76
N GLN A 86 37.85 -52.91 31.54
CA GLN A 86 37.83 -54.20 30.88
C GLN A 86 39.02 -54.34 29.93
N SER A 87 39.77 -55.43 30.00
CA SER A 87 40.81 -55.73 29.02
C SER A 87 40.19 -55.98 27.66
N ASN A 88 40.68 -55.29 26.63
CA ASN A 88 40.30 -55.54 25.24
C ASN A 88 40.85 -56.89 24.74
N ILE A 89 41.87 -57.44 25.40
CA ILE A 89 42.51 -58.71 25.04
C ILE A 89 41.83 -59.88 25.76
N THR A 90 41.68 -59.80 27.08
CA THR A 90 41.20 -60.93 27.91
C THR A 90 39.73 -60.82 28.30
N SER A 91 39.08 -59.68 28.03
CA SER A 91 37.73 -59.34 28.52
C SER A 91 37.58 -59.31 30.05
N GLU A 92 38.65 -59.49 30.81
CA GLU A 92 38.66 -59.41 32.27
C GLU A 92 38.41 -57.98 32.75
N VAL A 93 37.63 -57.83 33.83
CA VAL A 93 37.35 -56.53 34.43
C VAL A 93 38.15 -56.37 35.71
N LEU A 94 39.05 -55.39 35.73
CA LEU A 94 39.88 -55.06 36.88
C LEU A 94 39.61 -53.64 37.37
N GLY A 95 39.73 -53.46 38.69
CA GLY A 95 39.62 -52.16 39.34
C GLY A 95 41.00 -51.59 39.64
N PHE A 96 41.31 -50.42 39.09
CA PHE A 96 42.59 -49.75 39.29
C PHE A 96 42.44 -48.48 40.12
N GLY A 97 43.37 -48.24 41.05
CA GLY A 97 43.57 -46.93 41.65
C GLY A 97 44.29 -45.99 40.67
N SER A 98 44.23 -44.67 40.89
CA SER A 98 44.79 -43.70 39.93
C SER A 98 46.24 -43.93 39.53
N GLU A 99 47.10 -44.34 40.49
CA GLU A 99 48.52 -44.62 40.20
C GLU A 99 48.73 -45.95 39.49
N HIS A 100 47.96 -46.98 39.88
CA HIS A 100 48.07 -48.30 39.28
C HIS A 100 47.53 -48.31 37.85
N LEU A 101 46.48 -47.52 37.60
CA LEU A 101 45.92 -47.28 36.28
C LEU A 101 46.96 -46.69 35.31
N LYS A 102 47.82 -45.77 35.77
CA LYS A 102 48.94 -45.23 34.96
C LYS A 102 49.95 -46.30 34.57
N GLN A 103 50.21 -47.23 35.48
CA GLN A 103 51.28 -48.22 35.35
C GLN A 103 50.85 -49.44 34.52
N GLU A 104 49.67 -50.00 34.78
CA GLU A 104 49.23 -51.24 34.14
C GLU A 104 48.42 -51.06 32.87
N ALA A 105 47.69 -49.95 32.72
CA ALA A 105 46.83 -49.77 31.56
C ALA A 105 47.55 -49.18 30.34
N GLY A 106 48.86 -48.88 30.43
CA GLY A 106 49.63 -48.25 29.34
C GLY A 106 49.13 -46.86 28.95
N ILE A 107 48.26 -46.25 29.77
CA ILE A 107 47.60 -44.98 29.49
C ILE A 107 48.61 -43.86 29.68
N SER A 108 48.74 -43.01 28.67
CA SER A 108 49.69 -41.89 28.74
C SER A 108 49.38 -40.96 29.93
N ASN A 109 50.43 -40.39 30.52
CA ASN A 109 50.30 -39.35 31.54
C ASN A 109 49.48 -38.13 31.07
N ALA A 110 49.35 -37.91 29.76
CA ALA A 110 48.49 -36.87 29.22
C ALA A 110 47.01 -37.21 29.45
N VAL A 111 46.58 -38.41 29.10
CA VAL A 111 45.20 -38.89 29.27
C VAL A 111 44.83 -38.95 30.75
N VAL A 112 45.70 -39.44 31.63
CA VAL A 112 45.42 -39.43 33.08
C VAL A 112 45.30 -38.01 33.64
N ARG A 113 46.09 -37.06 33.12
CA ARG A 113 45.94 -35.64 33.49
C ARG A 113 44.61 -35.07 32.99
N GLU A 114 44.17 -35.43 31.78
CA GLU A 114 42.85 -35.02 31.26
C GLU A 114 41.72 -35.55 32.13
N ILE A 115 41.76 -36.82 32.51
CA ILE A 115 40.78 -37.45 33.42
C ILE A 115 40.72 -36.70 34.75
N LEU A 116 41.88 -36.41 35.36
CA LEU A 116 41.97 -35.64 36.60
C LEU A 116 41.46 -34.21 36.42
N ASN A 117 41.73 -33.59 35.28
CA ASN A 117 41.19 -32.26 34.96
C ASN A 117 39.66 -32.29 34.78
N GLY A 118 39.11 -33.33 34.13
CA GLY A 118 37.67 -33.59 34.03
C GLY A 118 37.04 -33.73 35.40
N GLN A 119 37.65 -34.55 36.26
CA GLN A 119 37.31 -34.67 37.68
C GLN A 119 37.24 -33.31 38.38
N HIS A 120 38.28 -32.48 38.25
CA HIS A 120 38.30 -31.15 38.85
C HIS A 120 37.20 -30.22 38.31
N ARG A 121 36.87 -30.31 37.01
CA ARG A 121 35.75 -29.56 36.41
C ARG A 121 34.41 -29.98 36.98
N ILE A 122 34.18 -31.29 37.12
CA ILE A 122 32.94 -31.84 37.68
C ILE A 122 32.80 -31.45 39.14
N ASP A 123 33.87 -31.62 39.94
CA ASP A 123 33.87 -31.25 41.36
C ASP A 123 33.61 -29.75 41.56
N ARG A 124 34.14 -28.90 40.67
CA ARG A 124 33.81 -27.47 40.66
C ARG A 124 32.32 -27.23 40.38
N GLY A 125 31.72 -27.94 39.42
CA GLY A 125 30.30 -27.82 39.15
C GLY A 125 29.42 -28.21 40.34
N LEU A 126 29.83 -29.24 41.09
CA LEU A 126 29.16 -29.65 42.32
C LEU A 126 29.34 -28.63 43.45
N ASP A 127 30.53 -28.06 43.59
CA ASP A 127 30.82 -27.00 44.54
C ASP A 127 29.95 -25.77 44.28
N GLU A 128 29.70 -25.43 43.01
CA GLU A 128 28.74 -24.37 42.64
C GLU A 128 27.32 -24.70 43.07
N ILE A 129 26.84 -25.91 42.79
CA ILE A 129 25.49 -26.36 43.21
C ILE A 129 25.33 -26.24 44.73
N LEU A 130 26.29 -26.77 45.49
CA LEU A 130 26.28 -26.71 46.95
C LEU A 130 26.33 -25.28 47.48
N TYR A 131 27.18 -24.44 46.88
CA TYR A 131 27.31 -23.03 47.25
C TYR A 131 26.01 -22.23 47.06
N TRP A 132 25.29 -22.49 45.97
CA TRP A 132 24.02 -21.84 45.67
C TRP A 132 22.90 -22.37 46.58
N TYR A 133 22.85 -23.68 46.81
CA TYR A 133 21.89 -24.29 47.72
C TYR A 133 22.00 -23.71 49.13
N ALA A 134 23.22 -23.61 49.66
CA ALA A 134 23.48 -23.03 50.97
C ALA A 134 23.06 -21.54 51.11
N ARG A 135 22.78 -20.87 49.99
CA ARG A 135 22.27 -19.48 49.93
C ARG A 135 20.77 -19.39 49.64
N GLY A 136 20.07 -20.51 49.66
CA GLY A 136 18.62 -20.57 49.43
C GLY A 136 18.23 -20.51 47.96
N TYR A 137 19.17 -20.66 47.03
CA TYR A 137 18.82 -20.83 45.61
C TYR A 137 18.27 -22.24 45.38
N THR A 138 17.23 -22.31 44.56
CA THR A 138 16.50 -23.53 44.26
C THR A 138 16.55 -23.84 42.77
N PHE A 139 15.86 -24.92 42.35
CA PHE A 139 15.72 -25.24 40.95
C PHE A 139 15.01 -24.10 40.17
N PRO A 140 15.45 -23.76 38.93
CA PRO A 140 14.82 -22.72 38.12
C PRO A 140 13.49 -23.17 37.51
N LYS A 141 12.51 -23.45 38.37
CA LYS A 141 11.24 -24.09 38.02
C LYS A 141 10.47 -23.38 36.91
N LEU A 142 10.31 -22.06 37.02
CA LEU A 142 9.57 -21.26 36.03
C LEU A 142 10.17 -21.38 34.62
N MET A 143 11.50 -21.39 34.50
CA MET A 143 12.17 -21.53 33.20
C MET A 143 12.00 -22.95 32.65
N TYR A 144 12.06 -23.95 33.53
CA TYR A 144 11.90 -25.35 33.15
C TYR A 144 10.47 -25.66 32.69
N GLU A 145 9.45 -25.22 33.44
CA GLU A 145 8.04 -25.34 33.08
C GLU A 145 7.74 -24.62 31.75
N PHE A 146 8.27 -23.41 31.57
CA PHE A 146 8.15 -22.69 30.30
C PHE A 146 8.72 -23.47 29.12
N VAL A 147 9.89 -24.09 29.29
CA VAL A 147 10.49 -24.92 28.23
C VAL A 147 9.64 -26.17 27.99
N GLN A 148 9.14 -26.84 29.04
CA GLN A 148 8.27 -28.00 28.87
C GLN A 148 6.98 -27.67 28.10
N GLU A 149 6.40 -26.49 28.33
CA GLU A 149 5.14 -26.08 27.70
C GLU A 149 5.32 -25.53 26.28
N PHE A 150 6.47 -24.93 25.97
CA PHE A 150 6.61 -24.14 24.74
C PHE A 150 7.78 -24.52 23.83
N ALA A 151 8.63 -25.47 24.24
CA ALA A 151 9.77 -25.88 23.44
C ALA A 151 9.50 -27.14 22.59
N TYR A 152 8.23 -27.53 22.37
CA TYR A 152 7.88 -28.71 21.56
C TYR A 152 8.48 -28.68 20.15
N ASP A 153 8.55 -27.48 19.55
CA ASP A 153 9.13 -27.26 18.21
C ASP A 153 10.58 -26.73 18.26
N CYS A 154 11.15 -26.66 19.46
CA CYS A 154 12.56 -26.32 19.63
C CYS A 154 13.37 -27.61 19.72
N GLU A 155 14.57 -27.59 19.13
CA GLU A 155 15.50 -28.71 19.23
C GLU A 155 16.12 -28.72 20.63
N VAL A 156 15.33 -29.09 21.65
CA VAL A 156 15.77 -29.19 23.05
C VAL A 156 17.03 -30.06 23.17
N ASP A 157 17.16 -31.04 22.28
CA ASP A 157 18.31 -31.93 22.15
C ASP A 157 19.62 -31.22 21.73
N GLU A 158 19.56 -30.04 21.09
CA GLU A 158 20.74 -29.19 20.84
C GLU A 158 21.33 -28.65 22.15
N TYR A 159 20.48 -28.45 23.16
CA TYR A 159 20.84 -27.86 24.44
C TYR A 159 21.21 -28.91 25.49
N PHE A 160 20.38 -29.95 25.58
CA PHE A 160 20.46 -30.97 26.62
C PHE A 160 20.40 -32.37 26.02
N LYS A 161 21.34 -33.24 26.38
CA LYS A 161 21.26 -34.66 26.03
C LYS A 161 20.15 -35.32 26.84
N ALA A 162 19.57 -36.42 26.35
CA ALA A 162 18.53 -37.18 27.06
C ALA A 162 18.87 -37.50 28.54
N LYS A 163 20.13 -37.84 28.84
CA LYS A 163 20.57 -38.05 30.24
C LYS A 163 20.65 -36.75 31.04
N ASP A 164 21.03 -35.62 30.43
CA ASP A 164 21.00 -34.32 31.11
C ASP A 164 19.55 -33.93 31.45
N LEU A 165 18.59 -34.17 30.55
CA LEU A 165 17.16 -33.96 30.79
C LEU A 165 16.63 -34.79 31.98
N LYS A 166 17.04 -36.06 32.08
CA LYS A 166 16.71 -36.91 33.23
C LYS A 166 17.20 -36.28 34.54
N PHE A 167 18.41 -35.72 34.56
CA PHE A 167 18.93 -35.06 35.75
C PHE A 167 18.27 -33.71 36.02
N LEU A 168 17.87 -32.94 35.00
CA LEU A 168 17.06 -31.75 35.22
C LEU A 168 15.76 -32.08 35.94
N ALA A 169 15.04 -33.13 35.52
CA ALA A 169 13.84 -33.59 36.20
C ALA A 169 14.11 -34.05 37.65
N ALA A 170 15.20 -34.78 37.88
CA ALA A 170 15.57 -35.20 39.24
C ALA A 170 15.97 -34.01 40.14
N PHE A 171 16.58 -32.97 39.58
CA PHE A 171 16.92 -31.74 40.31
C PHE A 171 15.67 -30.91 40.59
N GLU A 172 14.71 -30.86 39.66
CA GLU A 172 13.41 -30.25 39.88
C GLU A 172 12.67 -30.92 41.05
N GLU A 173 12.54 -32.24 41.00
CA GLU A 173 11.84 -33.03 42.03
C GLU A 173 12.44 -32.79 43.43
N GLN A 174 13.77 -32.70 43.52
CA GLN A 174 14.48 -32.47 44.77
C GLN A 174 14.70 -30.98 45.10
N ASN A 175 14.17 -30.09 44.25
CA ASN A 175 14.30 -28.64 44.30
C ASN A 175 15.75 -28.14 44.46
N LEU A 176 16.70 -28.83 43.83
CA LEU A 176 18.12 -28.51 43.87
C LEU A 176 18.47 -27.45 42.82
N PRO A 177 19.33 -26.47 43.13
CA PRO A 177 19.87 -25.59 42.10
C PRO A 177 20.71 -26.42 41.12
N ILE A 178 20.67 -26.03 39.85
CA ILE A 178 21.45 -26.69 38.80
C ILE A 178 22.81 -26.00 38.63
N TYR A 179 23.73 -26.70 37.96
CA TYR A 179 25.03 -26.12 37.61
C TYR A 179 24.82 -24.87 36.73
N ASN A 180 25.57 -23.80 36.97
CA ASN A 180 25.40 -22.52 36.27
C ASN A 180 25.55 -22.64 34.75
N ARG A 181 26.35 -23.59 34.27
CA ARG A 181 26.44 -23.89 32.83
C ARG A 181 25.10 -24.40 32.28
N ASP A 182 24.44 -25.29 33.01
CA ASP A 182 23.14 -25.85 32.64
C ASP A 182 22.03 -24.79 32.81
N TYR A 183 22.12 -23.93 33.81
CA TYR A 183 21.25 -22.75 33.96
C TYR A 183 21.32 -21.83 32.74
N LYS A 184 22.53 -21.48 32.27
CA LYS A 184 22.71 -20.64 31.09
C LYS A 184 22.18 -21.27 29.80
N LYS A 185 22.28 -22.60 29.69
CA LYS A 185 21.66 -23.33 28.56
C LYS A 185 20.14 -23.20 28.60
N LEU A 186 19.55 -23.37 29.79
CA LEU A 186 18.11 -23.20 29.99
C LEU A 186 17.67 -21.75 29.69
N GLU A 187 18.43 -20.77 30.14
CA GLU A 187 18.20 -19.34 29.85
C GLU A 187 18.23 -19.05 28.35
N LYS A 188 19.23 -19.57 27.64
CA LYS A 188 19.32 -19.41 26.20
C LYS A 188 18.16 -20.09 25.47
N LEU A 189 17.78 -21.30 25.88
CA LEU A 189 16.63 -22.00 25.29
C LEU A 189 15.32 -21.21 25.50
N VAL A 190 15.10 -20.63 26.68
CA VAL A 190 13.95 -19.74 26.94
C VAL A 190 13.96 -18.52 26.02
N GLN A 191 15.13 -17.91 25.78
CA GLN A 191 15.26 -16.77 24.87
C GLN A 191 14.91 -17.15 23.43
N ASP A 192 15.44 -18.28 22.96
CA ASP A 192 15.18 -18.77 21.60
C ASP A 192 13.69 -19.06 21.38
N VAL A 193 13.04 -19.77 22.32
CA VAL A 193 11.58 -20.02 22.29
C VAL A 193 10.78 -18.72 22.23
N ASN A 194 11.13 -17.72 23.05
CA ASN A 194 10.44 -16.42 23.05
C ASN A 194 10.63 -15.66 21.74
N SER A 195 11.83 -15.70 21.17
CA SER A 195 12.11 -15.05 19.87
C SER A 195 11.30 -15.68 18.74
N ARG A 196 11.17 -17.01 18.72
CA ARG A 196 10.36 -17.72 17.71
C ARG A 196 8.88 -17.38 17.85
N LYS A 197 8.33 -17.41 19.07
CA LYS A 197 6.94 -16.97 19.33
C LYS A 197 6.69 -15.55 18.84
N SER A 198 7.62 -14.64 19.08
CA SER A 198 7.51 -13.24 18.64
C SER A 198 7.52 -13.13 17.11
N SER A 199 8.38 -13.91 16.43
CA SER A 199 8.43 -13.98 14.97
C SER A 199 7.16 -14.56 14.38
N GLU A 200 6.63 -15.67 14.92
CA GLU A 200 5.38 -16.27 14.47
C GLU A 200 4.19 -15.33 14.65
N GLU A 201 4.13 -14.61 15.77
CA GLU A 201 3.08 -13.61 15.99
C GLU A 201 3.17 -12.46 14.99
N TYR A 202 4.39 -12.03 14.65
CA TYR A 202 4.63 -11.02 13.63
C TYR A 202 4.24 -11.49 12.23
N GLU A 203 4.59 -12.73 11.85
CA GLU A 203 4.19 -13.32 10.57
C GLU A 203 2.66 -13.42 10.44
N ARG A 204 1.96 -13.88 11.49
CA ARG A 204 0.48 -13.89 11.49
C ARG A 204 -0.13 -12.50 11.29
N LYS A 205 0.46 -11.47 11.90
CA LYS A 205 0.00 -10.08 11.70
C LYS A 205 0.20 -9.63 10.26
N LEU A 206 1.33 -9.98 9.63
CA LEU A 206 1.57 -9.66 8.23
C LEU A 206 0.59 -10.38 7.30
N GLU A 207 0.30 -11.66 7.55
CA GLU A 207 -0.70 -12.43 6.78
C GLU A 207 -2.11 -11.83 6.90
N GLU A 208 -2.50 -11.43 8.11
CA GLU A 208 -3.79 -10.77 8.36
C GLU A 208 -3.87 -9.40 7.65
N GLU A 209 -2.80 -8.61 7.71
CA GLU A 209 -2.71 -7.33 7.01
C GLU A 209 -2.78 -7.51 5.49
N GLU A 210 -2.09 -8.51 4.93
CA GLU A 210 -2.15 -8.83 3.51
C GLU A 210 -3.55 -9.26 3.09
N LYS A 211 -4.24 -10.06 3.92
CA LYS A 211 -5.63 -10.46 3.67
C LYS A 211 -6.57 -9.27 3.65
N LEU A 212 -6.45 -8.36 4.62
CA LEU A 212 -7.22 -7.11 4.67
C LEU A 212 -6.93 -6.20 3.49
N ARG A 213 -5.70 -6.18 2.97
CA ARG A 213 -5.34 -5.44 1.76
C ARG A 213 -6.05 -6.02 0.53
N LYS A 214 -6.00 -7.35 0.34
CA LYS A 214 -6.69 -8.04 -0.77
C LYS A 214 -8.21 -7.82 -0.74
N GLU A 215 -8.81 -7.86 0.44
CA GLU A 215 -10.24 -7.58 0.61
C GLU A 215 -10.62 -6.14 0.24
N ARG A 216 -9.77 -5.15 0.58
CA ARG A 216 -9.97 -3.75 0.18
C ARG A 216 -9.86 -3.57 -1.32
N GLU A 217 -8.82 -4.13 -1.94
CA GLU A 217 -8.62 -4.07 -3.40
C GLU A 217 -9.80 -4.70 -4.16
N GLU A 218 -10.34 -5.81 -3.68
CA GLU A 218 -11.50 -6.45 -4.33
C GLU A 218 -12.78 -5.63 -4.15
N LYS A 219 -13.01 -5.01 -2.98
CA LYS A 219 -14.12 -4.08 -2.78
C LYS A 219 -14.03 -2.87 -3.71
N GLU A 220 -12.86 -2.24 -3.82
CA GLU A 220 -12.63 -1.12 -4.73
C GLU A 220 -12.87 -1.53 -6.19
N ARG A 221 -12.43 -2.72 -6.59
CA ARG A 221 -12.69 -3.27 -7.92
C ARG A 221 -14.19 -3.47 -8.18
N GLN A 222 -14.92 -3.99 -7.20
CA GLN A 222 -16.37 -4.17 -7.30
C GLN A 222 -17.10 -2.83 -7.38
N GLU A 223 -16.72 -1.84 -6.56
CA GLU A 223 -17.27 -0.50 -6.64
C GLU A 223 -16.99 0.16 -7.99
N ARG A 224 -15.78 0.01 -8.53
CA ARG A 224 -15.42 0.57 -9.83
C ARG A 224 -16.28 -0.01 -10.94
N LYS A 225 -16.45 -1.34 -10.96
CA LYS A 225 -17.34 -2.03 -11.92
C LYS A 225 -18.78 -1.53 -11.80
N LYS A 226 -19.27 -1.33 -10.57
CA LYS A 226 -20.62 -0.80 -10.34
C LYS A 226 -20.77 0.62 -10.87
N ARG A 227 -19.80 1.51 -10.61
CA ARG A 227 -19.79 2.88 -11.14
C ARG A 227 -19.75 2.91 -12.67
N GLU A 228 -18.96 2.05 -13.29
CA GLU A 228 -18.89 1.90 -14.75
C GLU A 228 -20.23 1.42 -15.34
N GLN A 229 -20.91 0.48 -14.68
CA GLN A 229 -22.24 0.03 -15.08
C GLN A 229 -23.28 1.14 -14.95
N GLU A 230 -23.34 1.83 -13.80
CA GLU A 230 -24.26 2.95 -13.59
C GLU A 230 -24.03 4.09 -14.61
N GLU A 231 -22.77 4.37 -14.95
CA GLU A 231 -22.46 5.38 -15.95
C GLU A 231 -22.86 4.95 -17.37
N ALA A 232 -22.64 3.68 -17.74
CA ALA A 232 -23.08 3.14 -19.01
C ALA A 232 -24.61 3.17 -19.16
N GLU A 233 -25.34 2.83 -18.10
CA GLU A 233 -26.81 2.92 -18.07
C GLU A 233 -27.30 4.36 -18.24
N ARG A 234 -26.67 5.33 -17.55
CA ARG A 234 -27.00 6.76 -17.72
C ARG A 234 -26.79 7.21 -19.17
N ARG A 235 -25.65 6.88 -19.78
CA ARG A 235 -25.36 7.24 -21.17
C ARG A 235 -26.38 6.62 -22.14
N ALA A 236 -26.74 5.34 -21.94
CA ALA A 236 -27.74 4.67 -22.76
C ALA A 236 -29.13 5.34 -22.66
N GLU A 237 -29.52 5.79 -21.47
CA GLU A 237 -30.79 6.51 -21.27
C GLU A 237 -30.78 7.90 -21.89
N GLU A 238 -29.66 8.63 -21.80
CA GLU A 238 -29.48 9.92 -22.48
C GLU A 238 -29.56 9.78 -24.00
N GLU A 239 -28.87 8.78 -24.57
CA GLU A 239 -28.97 8.46 -26.00
C GLU A 239 -30.41 8.12 -26.42
N ARG A 240 -31.13 7.35 -25.60
CA ARG A 240 -32.54 7.01 -25.85
C ARG A 240 -33.42 8.26 -25.88
N LYS A 241 -33.26 9.16 -24.90
CA LYS A 241 -33.99 10.44 -24.85
C LYS A 241 -33.67 11.31 -26.06
N ALA A 242 -32.40 11.44 -26.43
CA ALA A 242 -31.97 12.20 -27.60
C ALA A 242 -32.58 11.65 -28.90
N ARG A 243 -32.64 10.32 -29.07
CA ARG A 243 -33.29 9.68 -30.22
C ARG A 243 -34.79 10.00 -30.28
N ILE A 244 -35.49 9.93 -29.14
CA ILE A 244 -36.92 10.27 -29.07
C ILE A 244 -37.14 11.73 -29.43
N GLU A 245 -36.32 12.65 -28.91
CA GLU A 245 -36.45 14.07 -29.20
C GLU A 245 -36.17 14.39 -30.67
N LYS A 246 -35.13 13.77 -31.25
CA LYS A 246 -34.84 13.89 -32.67
C LYS A 246 -36.02 13.42 -33.53
N ALA A 247 -36.61 12.27 -33.21
CA ALA A 247 -37.78 11.75 -33.93
C ALA A 247 -38.99 12.69 -33.82
N LYS A 248 -39.21 13.34 -32.66
CA LYS A 248 -40.26 14.37 -32.50
C LYS A 248 -40.03 15.58 -33.39
N LYS A 249 -38.80 16.12 -33.41
CA LYS A 249 -38.41 17.26 -34.28
C LYS A 249 -38.60 16.91 -35.76
N GLU A 250 -38.18 15.71 -36.17
CA GLU A 250 -38.36 15.23 -37.56
C GLU A 250 -39.84 15.12 -37.94
N ALA A 251 -40.68 14.59 -37.04
CA ALA A 251 -42.13 14.50 -37.25
C ALA A 251 -42.78 15.90 -37.35
N GLU A 252 -42.35 16.85 -36.51
CA GLU A 252 -42.83 18.23 -36.56
C GLU A 252 -42.42 18.94 -37.86
N ILE A 253 -41.16 18.80 -38.29
CA ILE A 253 -40.68 19.30 -39.58
C ILE A 253 -41.51 18.72 -40.72
N LYS A 254 -41.81 17.41 -40.69
CA LYS A 254 -42.65 16.77 -41.70
C LYS A 254 -44.05 17.39 -41.73
N ARG A 255 -44.69 17.57 -40.56
CA ARG A 255 -46.01 18.21 -40.44
C ARG A 255 -46.00 19.65 -40.96
N LEU A 256 -44.95 20.42 -40.64
CA LEU A 256 -44.81 21.80 -41.12
C LEU A 256 -44.63 21.85 -42.63
N LYS A 257 -43.84 20.94 -43.22
CA LYS A 257 -43.69 20.81 -44.68
C LYS A 257 -45.01 20.51 -45.38
N GLU A 258 -45.81 19.60 -44.83
CA GLU A 258 -47.15 19.29 -45.36
C GLU A 258 -48.08 20.52 -45.27
N LYS A 259 -48.07 21.24 -44.14
CA LYS A 259 -48.84 22.48 -43.97
C LYS A 259 -48.39 23.60 -44.93
N PHE A 260 -47.08 23.75 -45.12
CA PHE A 260 -46.51 24.75 -46.02
C PHE A 260 -46.87 24.45 -47.49
N LYS A 261 -46.84 23.17 -47.87
CA LYS A 261 -47.31 22.71 -49.19
C LYS A 261 -48.78 23.09 -49.42
N TYR A 262 -49.65 22.81 -48.45
CA TYR A 262 -51.06 23.23 -48.53
C TYR A 262 -51.23 24.73 -48.77
N TYR A 263 -50.51 25.57 -48.03
CA TYR A 263 -50.58 27.03 -48.23
C TYR A 263 -50.04 27.49 -49.58
N LEU A 264 -48.97 26.86 -50.08
CA LEU A 264 -48.45 27.16 -51.43
C LEU A 264 -49.47 26.79 -52.52
N ASP A 265 -50.14 25.64 -52.38
CA ASP A 265 -51.19 25.22 -53.30
C ASP A 265 -52.42 26.16 -53.22
N GLU A 266 -52.77 26.65 -52.03
CA GLU A 266 -53.83 27.63 -51.82
C GLU A 266 -53.48 29.01 -52.41
N GLN A 267 -52.23 29.45 -52.23
CA GLN A 267 -51.72 30.70 -52.79
C GLN A 267 -51.68 30.64 -54.32
N ALA A 268 -51.22 29.54 -54.91
CA ALA A 268 -51.24 29.34 -56.36
C ALA A 268 -52.67 29.42 -56.93
N ASN A 269 -53.64 28.76 -56.27
CA ASN A 269 -55.05 28.84 -56.63
C ASN A 269 -55.64 30.26 -56.48
N TRP A 270 -55.22 31.01 -55.46
CA TRP A 270 -55.63 32.40 -55.27
C TRP A 270 -55.03 33.31 -56.34
N GLU A 271 -53.74 33.17 -56.63
CA GLU A 271 -53.02 33.91 -57.67
C GLU A 271 -53.64 33.65 -59.05
N GLU A 272 -53.97 32.42 -59.39
CA GLU A 272 -54.64 32.05 -60.65
C GLU A 272 -56.01 32.74 -60.80
N LYS A 273 -56.83 32.74 -59.74
CA LYS A 273 -58.12 33.47 -59.69
C LYS A 273 -57.96 34.99 -59.74
N HIS A 274 -56.88 35.52 -59.17
CA HIS A 274 -56.62 36.95 -59.13
C HIS A 274 -56.02 37.44 -60.46
N GLN A 275 -55.26 36.60 -61.15
CA GLN A 275 -54.72 36.83 -62.49
C GLN A 275 -55.84 36.87 -63.52
N THR A 276 -56.79 35.93 -63.49
CA THR A 276 -57.99 35.96 -64.33
C THR A 276 -58.82 37.23 -64.11
N LYS A 277 -59.01 37.66 -62.85
CA LYS A 277 -59.68 38.95 -62.54
C LYS A 277 -58.89 40.19 -62.98
N LEU A 278 -57.56 40.12 -63.01
CA LEU A 278 -56.71 41.20 -63.48
C LEU A 278 -56.69 41.27 -65.01
N GLU A 279 -56.76 40.14 -65.71
CA GLU A 279 -56.94 40.08 -67.17
C GLU A 279 -58.31 40.62 -67.60
N GLU A 280 -59.38 40.30 -66.85
CA GLU A 280 -60.72 40.90 -67.02
C GLU A 280 -60.70 42.43 -66.81
N LYS A 281 -59.96 42.92 -65.81
CA LYS A 281 -59.82 44.36 -65.53
C LYS A 281 -58.85 45.09 -66.48
N ALA A 282 -57.84 44.40 -67.01
CA ALA A 282 -56.89 44.95 -67.97
C ALA A 282 -57.53 45.18 -69.35
N ASN A 283 -58.57 44.41 -69.69
CA ASN A 283 -59.38 44.60 -70.90
C ASN A 283 -60.34 45.81 -70.85
N GLN A 284 -60.36 46.59 -69.75
CA GLN A 284 -61.29 47.72 -69.57
C GLN A 284 -60.65 49.08 -69.24
N ILE A 285 -59.32 49.20 -69.18
CA ILE A 285 -58.72 50.49 -68.77
C ILE A 285 -57.54 50.86 -69.67
N ASP A 286 -57.85 51.80 -70.57
CA ASP A 286 -56.96 52.65 -71.34
C ASP A 286 -56.28 53.72 -70.44
N SER A 287 -55.10 54.15 -70.88
CA SER A 287 -54.31 55.29 -70.38
C SER A 287 -53.48 55.12 -69.10
N SER A 288 -52.29 54.61 -69.34
CA SER A 288 -50.98 55.08 -68.86
C SER A 288 -50.91 56.53 -68.34
N LYS A 289 -50.32 56.68 -67.13
CA LYS A 289 -49.36 57.74 -66.68
C LYS A 289 -49.52 58.17 -65.20
N ARG A 290 -49.54 57.22 -64.25
CA ARG A 290 -49.17 57.51 -62.84
C ARG A 290 -48.73 56.29 -62.00
N LYS A 291 -48.16 55.26 -62.64
CA LYS A 291 -47.57 54.07 -61.96
C LYS A 291 -46.05 53.94 -62.14
N GLN A 292 -45.42 54.84 -62.91
CA GLN A 292 -44.00 54.76 -63.27
C GLN A 292 -43.07 55.56 -62.35
N THR A 293 -43.61 56.39 -61.44
CA THR A 293 -42.81 57.20 -60.49
C THR A 293 -42.80 56.64 -59.06
N LEU A 294 -43.56 55.57 -58.76
CA LEU A 294 -43.57 54.91 -57.44
C LEU A 294 -42.89 53.52 -57.45
N ARG A 295 -42.68 52.88 -58.61
CA ARG A 295 -42.01 51.56 -58.71
C ARG A 295 -40.47 51.62 -58.72
N LYS A 296 -39.87 52.80 -58.92
CA LYS A 296 -38.40 53.00 -58.89
C LYS A 296 -37.82 53.20 -57.48
N ASP A 297 -38.63 53.66 -56.51
CA ASP A 297 -38.14 53.89 -55.13
C ASP A 297 -38.28 52.64 -54.23
N PHE A 298 -39.38 51.87 -54.36
CA PHE A 298 -39.60 50.66 -53.52
C PHE A 298 -38.72 49.46 -53.90
N SER A 299 -38.42 49.25 -55.19
CA SER A 299 -37.52 48.15 -55.63
C SER A 299 -36.05 48.41 -55.23
N GLY A 300 -35.62 49.67 -55.20
CA GLY A 300 -34.29 50.07 -54.75
C GLY A 300 -34.09 49.94 -53.23
N LEU A 301 -35.12 50.24 -52.43
CA LEU A 301 -35.06 50.11 -50.97
C LEU A 301 -35.09 48.64 -50.51
N ALA A 302 -35.96 47.81 -51.09
CA ALA A 302 -36.02 46.38 -50.77
C ALA A 302 -34.73 45.65 -51.14
N ASN A 303 -34.14 45.97 -52.29
CA ASN A 303 -32.85 45.40 -52.71
C ASN A 303 -31.69 45.86 -51.79
N LYS A 304 -31.70 47.11 -51.32
CA LYS A 304 -30.70 47.60 -50.35
C LYS A 304 -30.82 46.93 -48.98
N ARG A 305 -32.04 46.69 -48.50
CA ARG A 305 -32.27 45.93 -47.24
C ARG A 305 -31.68 44.52 -47.34
N LYS A 306 -32.01 43.79 -48.43
CA LYS A 306 -31.46 42.45 -48.66
C LYS A 306 -29.94 42.43 -48.69
N GLU A 307 -29.33 43.41 -49.35
CA GLU A 307 -27.87 43.51 -49.46
C GLU A 307 -27.19 43.83 -48.11
N VAL A 308 -27.76 44.74 -47.31
CA VAL A 308 -27.23 45.05 -45.97
C VAL A 308 -27.31 43.84 -45.05
N THR A 309 -28.46 43.14 -45.02
CA THR A 309 -28.63 41.91 -44.22
C THR A 309 -27.64 40.83 -44.64
N ARG A 310 -27.49 40.61 -45.95
CA ARG A 310 -26.56 39.61 -46.50
C ARG A 310 -25.12 39.89 -46.07
N ARG A 311 -24.66 41.14 -46.15
CA ARG A 311 -23.30 41.51 -45.73
C ARG A 311 -23.11 41.41 -44.22
N ALA A 312 -24.09 41.82 -43.44
CA ALA A 312 -24.04 41.72 -41.98
C ALA A 312 -23.90 40.25 -41.53
N ARG A 313 -24.69 39.34 -42.12
CA ARG A 313 -24.60 37.90 -41.85
C ARG A 313 -23.28 37.29 -42.28
N LEU A 314 -22.80 37.60 -43.49
CA LEU A 314 -21.48 37.12 -43.95
C LEU A 314 -20.33 37.57 -43.04
N LEU A 315 -20.43 38.76 -42.43
CA LEU A 315 -19.44 39.22 -41.47
C LEU A 315 -19.58 38.51 -40.11
N PHE A 316 -20.81 38.22 -39.69
CA PHE A 316 -21.06 37.42 -38.50
C PHE A 316 -20.44 36.01 -38.65
N ASP A 317 -20.76 35.30 -39.74
CA ASP A 317 -20.29 33.94 -40.00
C ASP A 317 -18.75 33.86 -40.16
N LYS A 318 -18.12 34.92 -40.66
CA LYS A 318 -16.65 35.01 -40.74
C LYS A 318 -15.97 35.13 -39.38
N LEU A 319 -16.66 35.70 -38.40
CA LEU A 319 -16.09 36.07 -37.11
C LEU A 319 -16.49 35.11 -35.99
N PHE A 320 -17.64 34.47 -36.12
CA PHE A 320 -18.23 33.59 -35.12
C PHE A 320 -18.59 32.25 -35.77
N ASP A 321 -17.91 31.19 -35.34
CA ASP A 321 -18.34 29.81 -35.58
C ASP A 321 -19.48 29.44 -34.62
N GLU A 322 -20.04 28.24 -34.81
CA GLU A 322 -21.15 27.72 -34.01
C GLU A 322 -20.79 27.65 -32.51
N GLU A 323 -19.59 27.16 -32.18
CA GLU A 323 -19.08 27.07 -30.81
C GLU A 323 -18.94 28.46 -30.15
N THR A 324 -18.35 29.45 -30.84
CA THR A 324 -18.25 30.81 -30.28
C THR A 324 -19.64 31.45 -30.12
N SER A 325 -20.54 31.21 -31.07
CA SER A 325 -21.89 31.78 -31.03
C SER A 325 -22.68 31.24 -29.83
N GLU A 326 -22.57 29.94 -29.54
CA GLU A 326 -23.15 29.33 -28.34
C GLU A 326 -22.47 29.85 -27.06
N MET A 327 -21.14 29.88 -27.02
CA MET A 327 -20.36 30.33 -25.85
C MET A 327 -20.76 31.74 -25.39
N TYR A 328 -21.00 32.65 -26.33
CA TYR A 328 -21.36 34.03 -26.03
C TYR A 328 -22.86 34.32 -26.16
N ALA A 329 -23.70 33.30 -26.37
CA ALA A 329 -25.13 33.43 -26.61
C ALA A 329 -25.44 34.52 -27.67
N LEU A 330 -24.84 34.36 -28.86
CA LEU A 330 -25.05 35.23 -30.02
C LEU A 330 -26.02 34.54 -30.99
N ASP A 331 -27.20 35.15 -31.17
CA ASP A 331 -28.20 34.68 -32.13
C ASP A 331 -28.00 35.35 -33.50
N PRO A 332 -27.65 34.60 -34.57
CA PRO A 332 -27.45 35.15 -35.92
C PRO A 332 -28.75 35.66 -36.57
N ASP A 333 -29.92 35.25 -36.09
CA ASP A 333 -31.21 35.75 -36.58
C ASP A 333 -31.67 37.03 -35.88
N ASN A 334 -30.95 37.45 -34.82
CA ASN A 334 -31.19 38.70 -34.14
C ASN A 334 -30.68 39.91 -34.96
N TYR A 335 -31.61 40.66 -35.57
CA TYR A 335 -31.29 41.82 -36.41
C TYR A 335 -30.54 42.93 -35.66
N GLY A 336 -30.86 43.19 -34.39
CA GLY A 336 -30.13 44.18 -33.58
C GLY A 336 -28.66 43.80 -33.46
N LEU A 337 -28.37 42.53 -33.19
CA LEU A 337 -27.01 42.00 -33.04
C LEU A 337 -26.19 42.13 -34.31
N ILE A 338 -26.68 41.60 -35.43
CA ILE A 338 -25.93 41.60 -36.68
C ILE A 338 -25.73 43.02 -37.22
N LEU A 339 -26.68 43.93 -36.99
CA LEU A 339 -26.57 45.32 -37.43
C LEU A 339 -25.63 46.15 -36.54
N VAL A 340 -25.61 45.92 -35.21
CA VAL A 340 -24.63 46.55 -34.30
C VAL A 340 -23.22 46.09 -34.68
N LEU A 341 -23.02 44.79 -34.89
CA LEU A 341 -21.73 44.24 -35.36
C LEU A 341 -21.31 44.87 -36.69
N TYR A 342 -22.24 44.94 -37.65
CA TYR A 342 -21.98 45.57 -38.95
C TYR A 342 -21.60 47.05 -38.83
N GLY A 343 -22.21 47.77 -37.87
CA GLY A 343 -21.87 49.16 -37.52
C GLY A 343 -20.49 49.30 -36.86
N ILE A 344 -20.15 48.42 -35.92
CA ILE A 344 -18.82 48.36 -35.28
C ILE A 344 -17.75 48.16 -36.33
N LEU A 345 -17.98 47.29 -37.31
CA LEU A 345 -17.02 46.92 -38.35
C LEU A 345 -17.10 47.81 -39.59
N GLY A 346 -17.57 49.06 -39.45
CA GLY A 346 -17.52 50.05 -40.53
C GLY A 346 -18.19 49.58 -41.83
N GLN A 347 -19.25 48.76 -41.73
CA GLN A 347 -19.95 48.16 -42.87
C GLN A 347 -19.07 47.26 -43.76
N GLY A 348 -18.06 46.61 -43.16
CA GLY A 348 -17.11 45.73 -43.86
C GLY A 348 -16.02 46.48 -44.63
N LYS A 349 -15.74 47.73 -44.25
CA LYS A 349 -14.70 48.55 -44.86
C LYS A 349 -13.80 49.15 -43.79
N THR A 350 -13.00 48.32 -43.14
CA THR A 350 -12.10 48.77 -42.08
C THR A 350 -10.65 48.54 -42.48
N LYS A 351 -9.78 49.50 -42.16
CA LYS A 351 -8.33 49.33 -42.25
C LYS A 351 -7.73 49.16 -40.87
N ALA A 352 -6.71 48.33 -40.78
CA ALA A 352 -5.92 48.18 -39.57
C ALA A 352 -5.42 49.56 -39.08
N ASN A 353 -5.50 49.80 -37.78
CA ASN A 353 -5.19 51.06 -37.09
C ASN A 353 -6.19 52.21 -37.24
N GLU A 354 -7.27 52.05 -38.00
CA GLU A 354 -8.37 53.01 -37.94
C GLU A 354 -9.13 52.86 -36.61
N SER A 355 -9.62 53.99 -36.08
CA SER A 355 -10.41 53.98 -34.84
C SER A 355 -11.75 53.31 -35.07
N VAL A 356 -12.15 52.47 -34.12
CA VAL A 356 -13.46 51.81 -34.15
C VAL A 356 -14.55 52.85 -33.94
N ASN A 357 -15.67 52.70 -34.66
CA ASN A 357 -16.85 53.52 -34.44
C ASN A 357 -17.30 53.43 -32.99
N ILE A 358 -17.37 54.57 -32.29
CA ILE A 358 -17.88 54.65 -30.92
C ILE A 358 -19.36 54.22 -30.84
N ALA A 359 -19.80 53.81 -29.65
CA ALA A 359 -21.13 53.23 -29.43
C ALA A 359 -22.27 54.08 -30.03
N ASN A 360 -22.25 55.40 -29.82
CA ASN A 360 -23.27 56.31 -30.36
C ASN A 360 -23.36 56.28 -31.89
N VAL A 361 -22.23 56.08 -32.58
CA VAL A 361 -22.18 56.02 -34.04
C VAL A 361 -22.73 54.69 -34.54
N ALA A 362 -22.35 53.58 -33.89
CA ALA A 362 -22.81 52.25 -34.25
C ALA A 362 -24.30 52.05 -33.93
N VAL A 363 -24.76 52.39 -32.72
CA VAL A 363 -26.17 52.29 -32.32
C VAL A 363 -27.02 53.24 -33.15
N GLY A 364 -26.61 54.50 -33.30
CA GLY A 364 -27.33 55.46 -34.14
C GLY A 364 -27.42 55.04 -35.62
N PHE A 365 -26.45 54.27 -36.12
CA PHE A 365 -26.53 53.66 -37.44
C PHE A 365 -27.61 52.57 -37.50
N VAL A 366 -27.70 51.71 -36.49
CA VAL A 366 -28.74 50.67 -36.38
C VAL A 366 -30.12 51.30 -36.33
N THR A 367 -30.35 52.30 -35.47
CA THR A 367 -31.65 52.98 -35.35
C THR A 367 -32.07 53.63 -36.67
N ARG A 368 -31.13 54.24 -37.41
CA ARG A 368 -31.38 54.79 -38.75
C ARG A 368 -31.73 53.70 -39.77
N LEU A 369 -31.01 52.58 -39.78
CA LEU A 369 -31.31 51.47 -40.68
C LEU A 369 -32.66 50.83 -40.36
N ALA A 370 -32.94 50.59 -39.08
CA ALA A 370 -34.18 50.00 -38.61
C ALA A 370 -35.39 50.82 -39.04
N LYS A 371 -35.33 52.15 -38.87
CA LYS A 371 -36.37 53.07 -39.34
C LYS A 371 -36.46 53.14 -40.87
N LYS A 372 -35.31 53.21 -41.56
CA LYS A 372 -35.27 53.41 -43.02
C LYS A 372 -35.71 52.17 -43.81
N PHE A 373 -35.43 50.99 -43.29
CA PHE A 373 -35.67 49.72 -43.98
C PHE A 373 -36.66 48.80 -43.26
N GLU A 374 -37.29 49.28 -42.18
CA GLU A 374 -38.28 48.54 -41.38
C GLU A 374 -37.75 47.18 -40.89
N TYR A 375 -36.54 47.18 -40.32
CA TYR A 375 -36.02 45.99 -39.66
C TYR A 375 -36.80 45.72 -38.36
N PRO A 376 -37.15 44.46 -38.07
CA PRO A 376 -37.75 44.08 -36.79
C PRO A 376 -36.64 44.03 -35.72
N VAL A 377 -36.18 45.21 -35.29
CA VAL A 377 -35.26 45.36 -34.15
C VAL A 377 -36.12 45.56 -32.92
N GLU A 378 -36.19 44.55 -32.06
CA GLU A 378 -37.03 44.55 -30.86
C GLU A 378 -36.33 45.21 -29.67
N GLN A 379 -35.01 45.36 -29.74
CA GLN A 379 -34.20 45.97 -28.68
C GLN A 379 -34.43 47.47 -28.54
N THR A 380 -34.47 47.91 -27.29
CA THR A 380 -34.34 49.31 -26.90
C THR A 380 -32.95 49.86 -27.20
N ASP A 381 -32.81 51.18 -27.28
CA ASP A 381 -31.50 51.82 -27.49
C ASP A 381 -30.49 51.38 -26.41
N GLN A 382 -30.92 51.26 -25.14
CA GLN A 382 -30.07 50.81 -24.04
C GLN A 382 -29.55 49.38 -24.24
N GLU A 383 -30.40 48.47 -24.72
CA GLU A 383 -29.99 47.10 -25.04
C GLU A 383 -29.03 47.06 -26.24
N LEU A 384 -29.19 47.96 -27.23
CA LEU A 384 -28.24 48.09 -28.33
C LEU A 384 -26.86 48.61 -27.87
N TYR A 385 -26.81 49.50 -26.87
CA TYR A 385 -25.54 49.92 -26.24
C TYR A 385 -24.87 48.77 -25.49
N GLN A 386 -25.63 47.98 -24.72
CA GLN A 386 -25.09 46.80 -24.03
C GLN A 386 -24.57 45.76 -25.02
N LEU A 387 -25.28 45.57 -26.14
CA LEU A 387 -24.87 44.69 -27.20
C LEU A 387 -23.59 45.16 -27.90
N TYR A 388 -23.45 46.48 -28.08
CA TYR A 388 -22.22 47.07 -28.59
C TYR A 388 -21.03 46.78 -27.66
N ASP A 389 -21.16 47.01 -26.35
CA ASP A 389 -20.07 46.77 -25.40
C ASP A 389 -19.70 45.30 -25.33
N LYS A 390 -20.70 44.41 -25.34
CA LYS A 390 -20.51 42.95 -25.40
C LYS A 390 -19.72 42.56 -26.66
N LEU A 391 -20.13 43.04 -27.84
CA LEU A 391 -19.47 42.71 -29.10
C LEU A 391 -18.05 43.28 -29.17
N VAL A 392 -17.80 44.49 -28.69
CA VAL A 392 -16.44 45.06 -28.63
C VAL A 392 -15.54 44.22 -27.72
N GLY A 393 -16.05 43.76 -26.57
CA GLY A 393 -15.31 42.87 -25.67
C GLY A 393 -14.91 41.56 -26.35
N ILE A 394 -15.84 40.92 -27.07
CA ILE A 394 -15.56 39.67 -27.79
C ILE A 394 -14.59 39.90 -28.96
N LEU A 395 -14.73 41.00 -29.69
CA LEU A 395 -13.83 41.30 -30.80
C LEU A 395 -12.41 41.66 -30.34
N LEU A 396 -12.26 42.21 -29.12
CA LEU A 396 -10.97 42.40 -28.47
C LEU A 396 -10.33 41.07 -28.08
N SER A 397 -11.10 40.14 -27.49
CA SER A 397 -10.57 38.82 -27.12
C SER A 397 -10.17 37.98 -28.34
N LYS A 398 -10.88 38.13 -29.46
CA LYS A 398 -10.54 37.52 -30.76
C LYS A 398 -9.44 38.24 -31.53
N GLY A 399 -8.89 39.34 -31.03
CA GLY A 399 -7.83 40.11 -31.71
C GLY A 399 -8.26 40.85 -32.98
N VAL A 400 -9.57 40.90 -33.27
CA VAL A 400 -10.15 41.65 -34.39
C VAL A 400 -10.04 43.15 -34.13
N LEU A 401 -10.18 43.54 -32.85
CA LEU A 401 -9.91 44.87 -32.33
C LEU A 401 -8.68 44.83 -31.41
N ARG A 402 -8.02 45.97 -31.25
CA ARG A 402 -6.91 46.13 -30.30
C ARG A 402 -6.95 47.49 -29.61
N ARG A 403 -6.36 47.56 -28.42
CA ARG A 403 -6.19 48.82 -27.70
C ARG A 403 -4.91 49.51 -28.16
N GLN A 404 -5.01 50.79 -28.52
CA GLN A 404 -3.88 51.67 -28.84
C GLN A 404 -4.00 52.93 -27.97
N GLY A 405 -3.33 52.91 -26.82
CA GLY A 405 -3.54 53.90 -25.76
C GLY A 405 -4.99 53.85 -25.25
N ASN A 406 -5.63 55.02 -25.17
CA ASN A 406 -7.03 55.16 -24.73
C ASN A 406 -8.06 54.91 -25.84
N ARG A 407 -7.64 54.45 -27.03
CA ARG A 407 -8.53 54.19 -28.17
C ARG A 407 -8.58 52.71 -28.52
N VAL A 408 -9.71 52.28 -29.05
CA VAL A 408 -9.86 50.97 -29.69
C VAL A 408 -9.73 51.15 -31.20
N VAL A 409 -8.85 50.38 -31.82
CA VAL A 409 -8.59 50.40 -33.27
C VAL A 409 -8.77 49.02 -33.88
N TYR A 410 -9.00 48.93 -35.18
CA TYR A 410 -9.06 47.63 -35.87
C TYR A 410 -7.68 46.97 -35.90
N GLY A 411 -7.62 45.71 -35.48
CA GLY A 411 -6.40 44.90 -35.50
C GLY A 411 -6.09 44.28 -36.86
N VAL A 412 -7.11 44.11 -37.70
CA VAL A 412 -7.03 43.48 -39.02
C VAL A 412 -7.78 44.30 -40.08
N ASN A 413 -7.42 44.13 -41.34
CA ASN A 413 -8.20 44.64 -42.47
C ASN A 413 -9.40 43.72 -42.70
N ILE A 414 -10.62 44.26 -42.71
CA ILE A 414 -11.83 43.50 -43.03
C ILE A 414 -12.37 44.02 -44.36
N ARG A 415 -12.48 43.13 -45.35
CA ARG A 415 -13.06 43.38 -46.68
C ARG A 415 -14.25 42.47 -46.96
#